data_AF-A0A0M6ZYZ5-F1
#
_entry.id   AF-A0A0M6ZYZ5-F1
#
_cell.length_a   1.000
_cell.length_b   1.000
_cell.length_c   1.000
_cell.angle_alpha   90.00
_cell.angle_beta   90.00
_cell.angle_gamma   90.00
#
_symmetry.space_group_name_H-M   'P 1'
#
loop_
_entity.id
_entity.type
_entity.pdbx_description
1 polymer ?
#
loop_
_entity_poly.entity_id
_entity_poly.type
_entity_poly.pdbx_seq_one_letter_code
_entity_poly.pdbx_strand_id
1 'polypeptide(L)' 'MKTTWKRTSPDRDNDGTATTNALPGISARVYLENGGRHWYWFVNGKAAISRGQEDTKDGAKAAVEAEFERIAAER' A
#
# COMPACT_ATOMS: atom_id res chain seq x y z
N MET A 1 -0.84 -14.10 -6.32
CA MET A 1 -1.74 -13.37 -5.40
C MET A 1 -2.43 -12.25 -6.18
N LYS A 2 -3.71 -11.91 -5.92
CA LYS A 2 -4.39 -10.82 -6.63
C LYS A 2 -4.61 -9.61 -5.70
N THR A 3 -3.84 -8.55 -5.91
CA THR A 3 -4.00 -7.27 -5.21
C THR A 3 -5.07 -6.43 -5.90
N THR A 4 -5.98 -5.84 -5.11
CA THR A 4 -7.03 -4.95 -5.60
C THR A 4 -6.77 -3.54 -5.08
N TRP A 5 -6.55 -2.62 -6.00
CA TRP A 5 -6.36 -1.19 -5.69
C TRP A 5 -7.67 -0.42 -5.83
N LYS A 6 -7.95 0.46 -4.87
CA LYS A 6 -9.06 1.40 -4.89
C LYS A 6 -8.55 2.81 -4.64
N ARG A 7 -9.17 3.80 -5.28
CA ARG A 7 -8.87 5.21 -5.01
C ARG A 7 -9.45 5.59 -3.65
N THR A 8 -8.70 6.31 -2.83
CA THR A 8 -9.15 6.68 -1.47
C THR A 8 -9.96 7.99 -1.45
N SER A 9 -9.71 8.89 -2.41
CA SER A 9 -10.48 10.12 -2.61
C SER A 9 -10.57 10.42 -4.10
N PRO A 10 -11.75 10.80 -4.62
CA PRO A 10 -11.91 11.16 -6.04
C PRO A 10 -11.07 12.39 -6.41
N ASP A 11 -10.89 13.34 -5.48
CA ASP A 11 -10.19 14.62 -5.69
C ASP A 11 -8.67 14.53 -5.49
N ARG A 12 -8.18 13.42 -4.95
CA ARG A 12 -6.75 13.14 -4.84
C ARG A 12 -6.41 11.97 -5.74
N ASP A 13 -5.89 12.28 -6.92
CA ASP A 13 -5.15 11.32 -7.76
C ASP A 13 -3.97 10.68 -7.00
N ASN A 14 -3.63 11.24 -5.84
CA ASN A 14 -2.46 10.96 -5.04
C ASN A 14 -2.62 9.86 -3.97
N ASP A 15 -3.80 9.25 -3.80
CA ASP A 15 -4.06 8.26 -2.74
C ASP A 15 -4.70 6.97 -3.27
N GLY A 16 -4.15 5.81 -2.90
CA GLY A 16 -4.70 4.49 -3.21
C GLY A 16 -4.68 3.56 -2.00
N THR A 17 -5.74 2.79 -1.79
CA THR A 17 -5.77 1.68 -0.84
C THR A 17 -5.69 0.35 -1.57
N ALA A 18 -4.99 -0.62 -0.99
CA ALA A 18 -4.92 -1.97 -1.51
C ALA A 18 -5.49 -2.99 -0.51
N THR A 19 -6.12 -4.03 -1.03
CA THR A 19 -6.43 -5.25 -0.29
C THR A 19 -6.04 -6.47 -1.13
N THR A 20 -5.86 -7.62 -0.50
CA THR A 20 -5.58 -8.88 -1.19
C THR A 20 -6.42 -10.01 -0.62
N ASN A 21 -6.89 -10.92 -1.48
CA ASN A 21 -7.67 -12.08 -1.04
C ASN A 21 -6.82 -13.11 -0.29
N ALA A 22 -5.49 -13.09 -0.49
CA ALA A 22 -4.57 -14.00 0.18
C ALA A 22 -4.37 -13.65 1.66
N LEU A 23 -4.63 -12.41 2.06
CA LEU A 23 -4.43 -11.93 3.43
C LEU A 23 -5.69 -11.24 3.97
N PRO A 24 -6.72 -12.01 4.38
CA PRO A 24 -7.93 -11.45 4.95
C PRO A 24 -7.62 -10.59 6.18
N GLY A 25 -8.16 -9.36 6.20
CA GLY A 25 -7.95 -8.40 7.29
C GLY A 25 -6.65 -7.59 7.20
N ILE A 26 -5.87 -7.76 6.12
CA ILE A 26 -4.73 -6.89 5.81
C ILE A 26 -5.12 -5.94 4.67
N SER A 27 -4.75 -4.68 4.83
CA SER A 27 -4.93 -3.63 3.83
C SER A 27 -3.66 -2.78 3.74
N ALA A 28 -3.53 -2.00 2.69
CA ALA A 28 -2.45 -1.04 2.55
C ALA A 28 -2.98 0.31 2.09
N ARG A 29 -2.17 1.35 2.28
CA ARG A 29 -2.39 2.67 1.71
C ARG A 29 -1.10 3.16 1.09
N VAL A 30 -1.23 3.83 -0.04
CA VAL A 30 -0.21 4.62 -0.72
C VAL A 30 -0.73 6.05 -0.81
N TYR A 31 0.08 7.05 -0.45
CA TYR A 31 -0.29 8.45 -0.53
C TYR A 31 0.93 9.34 -0.81
N LEU A 32 0.75 10.42 -1.55
CA LEU A 32 1.75 11.47 -1.66
C LEU A 32 1.71 12.36 -0.41
N GLU A 33 2.87 12.69 0.15
CA GLU A 33 2.96 13.70 1.20
C GLU A 33 2.46 15.07 0.69
N ASN A 34 1.78 15.83 1.55
CA ASN A 34 1.20 17.10 1.16
C ASN A 34 2.31 18.11 0.81
N GLY A 35 2.40 18.52 -0.46
CA GLY A 35 3.49 19.37 -0.96
C GLY A 35 4.85 18.65 -1.05
N GLY A 36 4.88 17.34 -0.81
CA GLY A 36 6.08 16.51 -0.86
C GLY A 36 6.38 15.96 -2.26
N ARG A 37 7.57 15.36 -2.41
CA ARG A 37 8.00 14.67 -3.63
C ARG A 37 7.96 13.15 -3.51
N HIS A 38 7.80 12.64 -2.28
CA HIS A 38 7.87 11.22 -1.99
C HIS A 38 6.48 10.63 -1.75
N TRP A 39 6.32 9.39 -2.20
CA TRP A 39 5.15 8.56 -2.03
C TRP A 39 5.35 7.63 -0.84
N TYR A 40 4.49 7.78 0.15
CA TYR A 40 4.52 6.96 1.35
C TYR A 40 3.58 5.79 1.18
N TRP A 41 3.96 4.66 1.78
CA TRP A 41 3.12 3.49 1.84
C TRP A 41 3.15 2.85 3.22
N PHE A 42 2.04 2.24 3.60
CA PHE A 42 1.95 1.42 4.80
C PHE A 42 1.00 0.25 4.59
N VAL A 43 1.35 -0.90 5.18
CA VAL A 43 0.54 -2.10 5.25
C VAL A 43 -0.01 -2.23 6.67
N ASN A 44 -1.34 -2.18 6.80
CA ASN A 44 -2.07 -2.25 8.05
C ASN A 44 -2.79 -3.60 8.23
N GLY A 45 -2.59 -4.22 9.38
CA GLY A 45 -3.44 -5.28 9.95
C GLY A 45 -3.98 -4.87 11.32
N LYS A 46 -3.99 -5.77 12.31
CA LYS A 46 -4.31 -5.43 13.73
C LYS A 46 -3.33 -4.41 14.35
N ALA A 47 -2.14 -4.29 13.78
CA ALA A 47 -1.17 -3.22 13.99
C ALA A 47 -0.59 -2.82 12.61
N ALA A 48 0.06 -1.66 12.50
CA ALA A 48 0.84 -1.33 11.31
C ALA A 48 1.96 -2.38 11.16
N ILE A 49 1.92 -3.16 10.07
CA ILE A 49 2.83 -4.28 9.84
C ILE A 49 4.14 -3.79 9.24
N SER A 50 4.04 -2.89 8.25
CA SER A 50 5.19 -2.36 7.54
C SER A 50 4.88 -1.01 6.92
N ARG A 51 5.92 -0.22 6.65
CA ARG A 51 5.81 1.10 6.03
C ARG A 51 7.11 1.46 5.29
N GLY A 52 7.00 2.35 4.33
CA GLY A 52 8.14 2.88 3.59
C GLY A 52 7.79 4.12 2.79
N GLN A 53 8.76 4.58 2.01
CA GLN A 53 8.62 5.70 1.10
C GLN A 53 9.34 5.38 -0.22
N GLU A 54 8.83 5.91 -1.31
CA GLU A 54 9.35 5.74 -2.66
C GLU A 54 9.27 7.07 -3.41
N ASP A 55 10.05 7.22 -4.47
CA ASP A 55 10.02 8.46 -5.27
C ASP A 55 8.83 8.53 -6.23
N THR A 56 8.17 7.40 -6.47
CA THR A 56 7.05 7.30 -7.42
C THR A 56 5.87 6.52 -6.84
N LYS A 57 4.66 6.84 -7.34
CA LYS A 57 3.44 6.11 -7.00
C LYS A 57 3.54 4.62 -7.29
N ASP A 58 4.07 4.29 -8.45
CA ASP A 58 4.15 2.90 -8.90
C ASP A 58 5.22 2.14 -8.12
N GLY A 59 6.31 2.81 -7.72
CA GLY A 59 7.27 2.26 -6.75
C GLY A 59 6.59 1.93 -5.42
N ALA A 60 5.81 2.87 -4.87
CA ALA A 60 5.09 2.65 -3.60
C ALA A 60 4.07 1.50 -3.68
N LYS A 61 3.40 1.34 -4.82
CA LYS A 61 2.51 0.20 -5.06
C LYS A 61 3.27 -1.11 -5.18
N ALA A 62 4.38 -1.14 -5.91
CA ALA A 62 5.23 -2.32 -6.05
C ALA A 62 5.79 -2.77 -4.69
N ALA A 63 6.19 -1.82 -3.84
CA ALA A 63 6.65 -2.10 -2.48
C ALA A 63 5.54 -2.73 -1.62
N VAL A 64 4.29 -2.24 -1.72
CA VAL A 64 3.14 -2.87 -1.07
C VAL A 64 2.88 -4.28 -1.56
N GLU A 65 3.00 -4.52 -2.87
CA GLU A 65 2.79 -5.85 -3.45
C GLU A 65 3.86 -6.84 -2.99
N ALA A 66 5.14 -6.44 -3.01
CA ALA A 66 6.24 -7.23 -2.48
C ALA A 66 6.06 -7.53 -0.98
N GLU A 67 5.58 -6.55 -0.21
CA GLU A 67 5.33 -6.74 1.22
C GLU A 67 4.17 -7.70 1.49
N PHE A 68 3.10 -7.63 0.70
CA PHE A 68 2.03 -8.64 0.77
C PHE A 68 2.54 -10.05 0.43
N GLU A 69 3.42 -10.20 -0.56
CA GLU A 69 4.03 -11.49 -0.88
C GLU A 69 4.88 -12.01 0.27
N ARG A 70 5.71 -11.15 0.88
CA ARG A 70 6.53 -11.49 2.05
C ARG A 70 5.65 -11.97 3.22
N ILE A 71 4.60 -11.22 3.56
CA ILE A 71 3.68 -11.59 4.65
C ILE A 71 2.96 -12.90 4.35
N ALA A 72 2.60 -13.16 3.09
CA ALA A 72 1.94 -14.41 2.69
C ALA A 72 2.89 -15.61 2.77
N ALA A 73 4.19 -15.42 2.53
CA ALA A 73 5.20 -16.48 2.63
C ALA A 73 5.57 -16.86 4.08
N GLU A 74 5.34 -15.95 5.05
CA GLU A 74 5.64 -16.16 6.47
C GLU A 74 4.48 -16.81 7.26
N ARG A 75 3.37 -17.14 6.60
CA ARG A 75 2.18 -17.79 7.19
C ARG A 75 2.05 -19.25 6.78
#